data_AF-A0A2P4YRS4-F1
#
_entry.id   AF-A0A2P4YRS4-F1
#
_cell.length_a   1.000
_cell.length_b   1.000
_cell.length_c   1.000
_cell.angle_alpha   90.00
_cell.angle_beta   90.00
_cell.angle_gamma   90.00
#
_symmetry.space_group_name_H-M   'P 1'
#
loop_
_entity.id
_entity.type
_entity.pdbx_description
1 polymer ?
#
loop_
_entity_poly.entity_id
_entity_poly.type
_entity_poly.pdbx_seq_one_letter_code
_entity_poly.pdbx_strand_id
1 'polypeptide(L)'
;MELADKLNYPSSGYQLKAVTGLKIYRYQRDHALGDSEVVSIKIIRDNKSVINFPKTNNTCVFHYIVYHKREDPKKDPRKIQALVKQAFKQYCAFKDISFTLSLYRNFKPIDILQFDDLEDCFKLNINVYTMDIESGNVECIRRSENEYDSINILSHKNHALYINNIDMLQRKYQYKKCNTVFVSSDKLCNHTNNRDDPEELLQYMFQYIAAVGEKIQRYNVSKYESLLRKIINAHGLTRMVIPDVQIRKKYNTADIDAWIKAGDFANFFDFHKKLGYCKQRSDYGKLKQTIDQVPVLGFNSGRYDINFIKKDLFVVIGTANIKSAIKNPSYMYIATSEVKMLDISN
;
A
#
# COMPACT_ATOMS: atom_id res chain seq x y z
N MET A 1 -41.50 21.35 -15.84
CA MET A 1 -41.82 22.68 -15.30
C MET A 1 -43.26 22.62 -14.87
N GLU A 2 -43.49 22.32 -13.59
CA GLU A 2 -44.80 22.42 -12.95
C GLU A 2 -44.56 23.26 -11.69
N LEU A 3 -45.16 24.46 -11.69
CA LEU A 3 -45.12 25.40 -10.57
C LEU A 3 -45.97 24.82 -9.46
N ALA A 4 -45.36 24.54 -8.30
CA ALA A 4 -46.08 24.13 -7.11
C ALA A 4 -47.16 25.16 -6.74
N ASP A 5 -48.33 24.65 -6.38
CA ASP A 5 -49.53 25.39 -6.02
C ASP A 5 -49.25 26.51 -5.01
N LYS A 6 -49.73 27.71 -5.33
CA LYS A 6 -49.66 28.88 -4.44
C LYS A 6 -50.45 28.58 -3.16
N LEU A 7 -49.77 28.57 -2.02
CA LEU A 7 -50.40 28.68 -0.72
C LEU A 7 -51.32 29.91 -0.69
N ASN A 8 -52.56 29.75 -0.23
CA ASN A 8 -53.48 30.87 -0.01
C ASN A 8 -52.86 31.84 1.00
N TYR A 9 -52.82 33.12 0.62
CA TYR A 9 -52.28 34.19 1.45
C TYR A 9 -53.01 34.23 2.80
N PRO A 10 -52.30 34.20 3.95
CA PRO A 10 -52.93 34.44 5.23
C PRO A 10 -53.47 35.87 5.27
N SER A 11 -54.64 36.06 5.88
CA SER A 11 -55.22 37.38 6.10
C SER A 11 -54.23 38.30 6.83
N SER A 12 -54.27 39.58 6.47
CA SER A 12 -53.27 40.65 6.68
C SER A 12 -52.75 40.92 8.10
N GLY A 13 -53.13 40.12 9.10
CA GLY A 13 -52.70 40.26 10.49
C GLY A 13 -51.52 39.38 10.92
N TYR A 14 -51.13 38.37 10.13
CA TYR A 14 -50.04 37.44 10.51
C TYR A 14 -48.81 37.64 9.63
N GLN A 15 -47.75 38.24 10.18
CA GLN A 15 -46.43 38.31 9.55
C GLN A 15 -45.56 37.14 10.01
N LEU A 16 -45.05 36.36 9.04
CA LEU A 16 -44.01 35.35 9.27
C LEU A 16 -42.75 36.05 9.82
N LYS A 17 -42.49 35.90 11.12
CA LYS A 17 -41.41 36.64 11.82
C LYS A 17 -40.01 36.18 11.39
N ALA A 18 -39.81 34.86 11.26
CA ALA A 18 -38.63 34.24 10.66
C ALA A 18 -38.86 32.73 10.53
N VAL A 19 -38.36 32.10 9.47
CA VAL A 19 -38.13 30.64 9.46
C VAL A 19 -36.79 30.42 10.15
N THR A 20 -36.82 29.94 11.39
CA THR A 20 -35.61 29.76 12.22
C THR A 20 -34.79 28.51 11.83
N GLY A 21 -35.35 27.63 10.99
CA GLY A 21 -34.65 26.50 10.41
C GLY A 21 -35.58 25.71 9.50
N LEU A 22 -35.12 25.44 8.27
CA LEU A 22 -35.80 24.59 7.31
C LEU A 22 -34.79 23.57 6.80
N LYS A 23 -35.07 22.28 7.02
CA LYS A 23 -34.22 21.19 6.56
C LYS A 23 -35.05 20.29 5.66
N ILE A 24 -34.81 20.39 4.35
CA ILE A 24 -35.50 19.59 3.34
C ILE A 24 -34.61 18.42 2.98
N TYR A 25 -35.07 17.21 3.27
CA TYR A 25 -34.42 15.98 2.85
C TYR A 25 -35.14 15.41 1.63
N ARG A 26 -34.43 15.24 0.52
CA ARG A 26 -34.94 14.55 -0.66
C ARG A 26 -34.39 13.13 -0.68
N TYR A 27 -35.22 12.17 -0.26
CA TYR A 27 -34.90 10.75 -0.37
C TYR A 27 -35.58 10.17 -1.61
N GLN A 28 -34.83 9.46 -2.46
CA GLN A 28 -35.38 8.63 -3.53
C GLN A 28 -35.46 7.18 -3.00
N ARG A 29 -36.65 6.59 -2.84
CA ARG A 29 -36.77 5.20 -2.33
C ARG A 29 -37.99 4.43 -2.84
N ASP A 30 -37.74 3.14 -3.06
CA ASP A 30 -38.72 2.12 -3.43
C ASP A 30 -38.81 0.96 -2.41
N HIS A 31 -38.17 1.01 -1.21
CA HIS A 31 -38.21 -0.13 -0.28
C HIS A 31 -37.93 0.13 1.22
N ALA A 32 -38.53 -0.72 2.07
CA ALA A 32 -38.36 -0.80 3.52
C ALA A 32 -37.37 -1.92 3.94
N LEU A 33 -36.83 -1.84 5.17
CA LEU A 33 -35.82 -2.79 5.66
C LEU A 33 -36.46 -3.94 6.44
N GLY A 34 -36.50 -5.10 5.80
CA GLY A 34 -37.07 -6.33 6.32
C GLY A 34 -37.40 -7.29 5.19
N ASP A 35 -36.41 -8.07 4.76
CA ASP A 35 -36.61 -9.26 3.95
C ASP A 35 -35.44 -10.24 4.18
N SER A 36 -35.71 -11.54 4.09
CA SER A 36 -34.84 -12.65 4.49
C SER A 36 -34.24 -13.42 3.31
N GLU A 37 -34.71 -13.18 2.09
CA GLU A 37 -34.38 -14.01 0.93
C GLU A 37 -33.14 -13.54 0.15
N VAL A 38 -32.58 -12.39 0.50
CA VAL A 38 -31.51 -11.82 -0.31
C VAL A 38 -30.20 -12.56 -0.07
N VAL A 39 -29.87 -13.42 -1.04
CA VAL A 39 -28.52 -13.95 -1.28
C VAL A 39 -27.56 -12.77 -1.37
N SER A 40 -26.71 -12.61 -0.34
CA SER A 40 -25.64 -11.61 -0.36
C SER A 40 -24.78 -11.86 -1.60
N ILE A 41 -24.71 -10.86 -2.47
CA ILE A 41 -23.82 -10.86 -3.64
C ILE A 41 -22.39 -11.15 -3.15
N LYS A 42 -21.60 -11.93 -3.90
CA LYS A 42 -20.24 -12.37 -3.48
C LYS A 42 -19.41 -11.22 -2.88
N ILE A 43 -19.47 -10.03 -3.49
CA ILE A 43 -18.77 -8.83 -3.04
C ILE A 43 -19.10 -8.44 -1.60
N ILE A 44 -20.37 -8.52 -1.19
CA ILE A 44 -20.83 -8.20 0.17
C ILE A 44 -20.55 -9.38 1.10
N ARG A 45 -20.78 -10.61 0.64
CA ARG A 45 -20.61 -11.83 1.42
C ARG A 45 -19.14 -12.05 1.83
N ASP A 46 -18.23 -11.77 0.93
CA ASP A 46 -16.79 -12.02 1.12
C ASP A 46 -16.11 -10.83 1.85
N ASN A 47 -16.84 -9.72 2.08
CA ASN A 47 -16.33 -8.55 2.78
C ASN A 47 -16.41 -8.70 4.30
N LYS A 48 -15.25 -8.87 4.93
CA LYS A 48 -15.10 -8.98 6.40
C LYS A 48 -15.57 -7.74 7.17
N SER A 49 -15.72 -6.60 6.50
CA SER A 49 -16.19 -5.35 7.11
C SER A 49 -17.70 -5.30 7.30
N VAL A 50 -18.42 -6.26 6.74
CA VAL A 50 -19.88 -6.36 6.78
C VAL A 50 -20.29 -7.67 7.46
N ILE A 51 -21.25 -7.60 8.39
CA ILE A 51 -21.78 -8.76 9.10
C ILE A 51 -23.24 -8.95 8.71
N ASN A 52 -23.55 -10.14 8.18
CA ASN A 52 -24.90 -10.53 7.80
C ASN A 52 -25.48 -11.56 8.80
N PHE A 53 -26.69 -11.29 9.30
CA PHE A 53 -27.50 -12.30 9.98
C PHE A 53 -28.57 -12.82 9.00
N PRO A 54 -28.50 -14.08 8.55
CA PRO A 54 -29.52 -14.62 7.66
C PRO A 54 -30.84 -14.85 8.42
N LYS A 55 -31.98 -14.78 7.71
CA LYS A 55 -33.31 -15.17 8.20
C LYS A 55 -33.78 -14.44 9.46
N THR A 56 -33.76 -13.11 9.42
CA THR A 56 -34.14 -12.27 10.57
C THR A 56 -35.64 -11.99 10.69
N ASN A 57 -36.50 -12.49 9.78
CA ASN A 57 -37.96 -12.24 9.79
C ASN A 57 -38.32 -10.75 10.02
N ASN A 58 -37.81 -9.87 9.16
CA ASN A 58 -37.99 -8.41 9.23
C ASN A 58 -37.40 -7.69 10.45
N THR A 59 -36.78 -8.41 11.38
CA THR A 59 -36.16 -7.81 12.58
C THR A 59 -34.65 -7.56 12.43
N CYS A 60 -34.15 -7.39 11.19
CA CYS A 60 -32.72 -7.22 10.90
C CYS A 60 -32.09 -6.05 11.67
N VAL A 61 -32.76 -4.90 11.73
CA VAL A 61 -32.27 -3.71 12.47
C VAL A 61 -32.12 -4.02 13.97
N PHE A 62 -33.08 -4.71 14.59
CA PHE A 62 -32.98 -5.11 16.00
C PHE A 62 -31.83 -6.09 16.25
N HIS A 63 -31.54 -7.00 15.31
CA HIS A 63 -30.37 -7.88 15.41
C HIS A 63 -29.09 -7.08 15.54
N TYR A 64 -28.96 -6.00 14.77
CA TYR A 64 -27.76 -5.17 14.76
C TYR A 64 -27.65 -4.23 15.94
N ILE A 65 -28.76 -3.64 16.40
CA ILE A 65 -28.78 -2.88 17.67
C ILE A 65 -28.31 -3.76 18.83
N VAL A 66 -28.86 -4.98 18.92
CA VAL A 66 -28.49 -5.95 19.95
C VAL A 66 -27.04 -6.42 19.78
N TYR A 67 -26.58 -6.63 18.55
CA TYR A 67 -25.21 -7.06 18.28
C TYR A 67 -24.18 -6.00 18.66
N HIS A 68 -24.50 -4.73 18.42
CA HIS A 68 -23.66 -3.58 18.72
C HIS A 68 -23.52 -3.35 20.24
N LYS A 69 -24.65 -3.42 20.98
CA LYS A 69 -24.68 -3.22 22.43
C LYS A 69 -24.14 -4.37 23.28
N ARG A 70 -23.68 -5.46 22.67
CA ARG A 70 -23.16 -6.62 23.42
C ARG A 70 -21.74 -6.38 23.90
N GLU A 71 -21.56 -6.52 25.21
CA GLU A 71 -20.25 -6.54 25.86
C GLU A 71 -19.62 -7.95 25.89
N ASP A 72 -20.36 -9.01 25.55
CA ASP A 72 -19.86 -10.39 25.59
C ASP A 72 -18.73 -10.61 24.55
N PRO A 73 -17.50 -10.92 24.98
CA PRO A 73 -16.34 -11.08 24.10
C PRO A 73 -16.48 -12.26 23.13
N LYS A 74 -17.31 -13.27 23.44
CA LYS A 74 -17.50 -14.45 22.59
C LYS A 74 -18.69 -14.31 21.62
N LYS A 75 -19.54 -13.30 21.79
CA LYS A 75 -20.73 -13.00 20.96
C LYS A 75 -21.52 -14.26 20.54
N ASP A 76 -21.90 -15.11 21.50
CA ASP A 76 -22.59 -16.38 21.23
C ASP A 76 -23.88 -16.18 20.38
N PRO A 77 -23.94 -16.75 19.16
CA PRO A 77 -25.11 -16.67 18.28
C PRO A 77 -26.38 -17.25 18.90
N ARG A 78 -26.28 -18.25 19.78
CA ARG A 78 -27.45 -18.91 20.41
C ARG A 78 -28.25 -17.95 21.29
N LYS A 79 -27.61 -16.92 21.83
CA LYS A 79 -28.24 -15.89 22.66
C LYS A 79 -28.80 -14.72 21.84
N ILE A 80 -28.62 -14.68 20.51
CA ILE A 80 -29.07 -13.55 19.68
C ILE A 80 -30.57 -13.38 19.62
N GLN A 81 -31.28 -14.46 19.39
CA GLN A 81 -32.74 -14.44 19.28
C GLN A 81 -33.42 -13.99 20.58
N ALA A 82 -32.93 -14.44 21.74
CA ALA A 82 -33.49 -14.04 23.03
C ALA A 82 -33.33 -12.54 23.30
N LEU A 83 -32.14 -11.99 23.02
CA LEU A 83 -31.86 -10.56 23.23
C LEU A 83 -32.57 -9.68 22.19
N VAL A 84 -32.74 -10.13 20.95
CA VAL A 84 -33.57 -9.44 19.95
C VAL A 84 -35.03 -9.37 20.40
N LYS A 85 -35.58 -10.46 20.94
CA LYS A 85 -36.93 -10.46 21.50
C LYS A 85 -37.06 -9.50 22.69
N GLN A 86 -36.02 -9.35 23.50
CA GLN A 86 -35.99 -8.38 24.60
C GLN A 86 -35.94 -6.94 24.10
N ALA A 87 -35.08 -6.64 23.12
CA ALA A 87 -35.04 -5.32 22.48
C ALA A 87 -36.37 -4.96 21.83
N PHE A 88 -37.03 -5.93 21.18
CA PHE A 88 -38.35 -5.72 20.60
C PHE A 88 -39.41 -5.39 21.66
N LYS A 89 -39.39 -6.05 22.82
CA LYS A 89 -40.27 -5.72 23.95
C LYS A 89 -40.04 -4.30 24.46
N GLN A 90 -38.77 -3.87 24.56
CA GLN A 90 -38.41 -2.51 24.93
C GLN A 90 -38.99 -1.50 23.93
N TYR A 91 -38.87 -1.78 22.63
CA TYR A 91 -39.45 -0.94 21.59
C TYR A 91 -40.98 -0.89 21.64
N CYS A 92 -41.65 -2.02 21.89
CA CYS A 92 -43.11 -2.04 22.11
C CYS A 92 -43.51 -1.17 23.31
N ALA A 93 -42.78 -1.27 24.43
CA ALA A 93 -43.03 -0.44 25.61
C ALA A 93 -42.81 1.06 25.33
N PHE A 94 -41.77 1.42 24.56
CA PHE A 94 -41.52 2.79 24.13
C PHE A 94 -42.64 3.36 23.24
N LYS A 95 -43.26 2.51 22.42
CA LYS A 95 -44.39 2.87 21.55
C LYS A 95 -45.76 2.77 22.21
N ASP A 96 -45.83 2.45 23.50
CA ASP A 96 -47.07 2.17 24.23
C ASP A 96 -47.92 1.05 23.59
N ILE A 97 -47.25 0.05 22.99
CA ILE A 97 -47.88 -1.11 22.36
C ILE A 97 -47.70 -2.34 23.24
N SER A 98 -48.77 -3.11 23.45
CA SER A 98 -48.69 -4.39 24.16
C SER A 98 -47.96 -5.44 23.32
N PHE A 99 -46.92 -6.04 23.90
CA PHE A 99 -46.16 -7.09 23.23
C PHE A 99 -47.01 -8.36 23.07
N THR A 100 -47.10 -8.87 21.84
CA THR A 100 -47.63 -10.22 21.56
C THR A 100 -46.67 -11.01 20.68
N LEU A 101 -46.70 -12.34 20.79
CA LEU A 101 -45.85 -13.21 19.95
C LEU A 101 -46.25 -13.12 18.46
N SER A 102 -47.53 -12.89 18.18
CA SER A 102 -48.05 -12.67 16.82
C SER A 102 -47.45 -11.40 16.21
N LEU A 103 -47.43 -10.30 16.97
CA LEU A 103 -46.82 -9.05 16.54
C LEU A 103 -45.33 -9.20 16.20
N TYR A 104 -44.58 -9.93 17.03
CA TYR A 104 -43.16 -10.18 16.79
C TYR A 104 -42.91 -11.01 15.52
N ARG A 105 -43.72 -12.06 15.29
CA ARG A 105 -43.57 -12.95 14.13
C ARG A 105 -43.96 -12.28 12.81
N ASN A 106 -44.99 -11.45 12.85
CA ASN A 106 -45.54 -10.75 11.69
C ASN A 106 -45.10 -9.28 11.64
N PHE A 107 -43.93 -8.98 12.21
CA PHE A 107 -43.44 -7.63 12.28
C PHE A 107 -43.16 -7.09 10.88
N LYS A 108 -43.61 -5.85 10.63
CA LYS A 108 -43.44 -5.21 9.33
C LYS A 108 -41.99 -4.69 9.19
N PRO A 109 -41.44 -4.70 7.96
CA PRO A 109 -40.18 -4.02 7.66
C PRO A 109 -40.19 -2.57 8.18
N ILE A 110 -39.06 -2.11 8.72
CA ILE A 110 -38.94 -0.76 9.28
C ILE A 110 -38.48 0.18 8.17
N ASP A 111 -39.13 1.34 8.06
CA ASP A 111 -38.66 2.41 7.20
C ASP A 111 -37.54 3.20 7.89
N ILE A 112 -36.55 3.66 7.13
CA ILE A 112 -35.47 4.51 7.62
C ILE A 112 -35.99 5.84 8.23
N LEU A 113 -37.19 6.30 7.85
CA LEU A 113 -37.85 7.44 8.50
C LEU A 113 -38.29 7.14 9.94
N GLN A 114 -38.52 5.86 10.27
CA GLN A 114 -38.86 5.41 11.62
C GLN A 114 -37.60 5.16 12.47
N PHE A 115 -36.40 5.47 11.96
CA PHE A 115 -35.18 5.26 12.71
C PHE A 115 -35.06 6.24 13.87
N ASP A 116 -35.63 7.45 13.77
CA ASP A 116 -35.62 8.43 14.87
C ASP A 116 -36.21 7.82 16.16
N ASP A 117 -37.31 7.07 16.03
CA ASP A 117 -37.94 6.35 17.14
C ASP A 117 -37.04 5.26 17.74
N LEU A 118 -36.28 4.56 16.89
CA LEU A 118 -35.33 3.55 17.33
C LEU A 118 -34.14 4.20 18.03
N GLU A 119 -33.65 5.31 17.48
CA GLU A 119 -32.54 6.07 18.05
C GLU A 119 -32.90 6.58 19.45
N ASP A 120 -34.12 7.08 19.63
CA ASP A 120 -34.63 7.54 20.92
C ASP A 120 -34.89 6.40 21.92
N CYS A 121 -35.50 5.30 21.45
CA CYS A 121 -35.80 4.12 22.27
C CYS A 121 -34.52 3.47 22.82
N PHE A 122 -33.48 3.39 21.99
CA PHE A 122 -32.24 2.71 22.35
C PHE A 122 -31.11 3.65 22.71
N LYS A 123 -31.26 4.98 22.59
CA LYS A 123 -30.19 5.96 22.83
C LYS A 123 -28.93 5.60 22.04
N LEU A 124 -29.09 5.48 20.72
CA LEU A 124 -28.06 5.05 19.77
C LEU A 124 -28.33 5.73 18.42
N ASN A 125 -27.30 6.23 17.74
CA ASN A 125 -27.41 6.84 16.42
C ASN A 125 -27.37 5.78 15.31
N ILE A 126 -28.25 5.83 14.32
CA ILE A 126 -28.28 4.87 13.22
C ILE A 126 -27.93 5.55 11.89
N ASN A 127 -26.71 5.32 11.42
CA ASN A 127 -26.24 5.76 10.12
C ASN A 127 -26.50 4.70 9.06
N VAL A 128 -27.04 5.12 7.91
CA VAL A 128 -27.40 4.21 6.81
C VAL A 128 -26.58 4.53 5.57
N TYR A 129 -25.95 3.50 5.03
CA TYR A 129 -25.17 3.53 3.82
C TYR A 129 -25.80 2.66 2.74
N THR A 130 -25.50 2.95 1.49
CA THR A 130 -25.82 2.12 0.31
C THR A 130 -24.54 1.89 -0.47
N MET A 131 -24.48 0.76 -1.17
CA MET A 131 -23.36 0.42 -2.03
C MET A 131 -23.89 0.18 -3.44
N ASP A 132 -23.32 0.91 -4.40
CA ASP A 132 -23.47 0.57 -5.80
C ASP A 132 -22.65 -0.70 -6.10
N ILE A 133 -23.31 -1.73 -6.65
CA ILE A 133 -22.71 -3.05 -6.88
C ILE A 133 -21.70 -2.99 -8.02
N GLU A 134 -21.96 -2.17 -9.04
CA GLU A 134 -21.13 -2.08 -10.24
C GLU A 134 -19.83 -1.32 -9.97
N SER A 135 -19.92 -0.14 -9.33
CA SER A 135 -18.72 0.65 -8.97
C SER A 135 -18.07 0.24 -7.65
N GLY A 136 -18.82 -0.37 -6.74
CA GLY A 136 -18.39 -0.61 -5.36
C GLY A 136 -18.33 0.66 -4.51
N ASN A 137 -18.89 1.78 -4.99
CA ASN A 137 -18.94 3.03 -4.25
C ASN A 137 -19.95 2.94 -3.10
N VAL A 138 -19.59 3.51 -1.95
CA VAL A 138 -20.40 3.47 -0.73
C VAL A 138 -20.78 4.88 -0.31
N GLU A 139 -22.09 5.14 -0.33
CA GLU A 139 -22.65 6.46 -0.03
C GLU A 139 -23.47 6.43 1.25
N CYS A 140 -23.40 7.52 2.01
CA CYS A 140 -24.21 7.70 3.21
C CYS A 140 -25.55 8.34 2.83
N ILE A 141 -26.65 7.61 3.00
CA ILE A 141 -28.01 8.08 2.68
C ILE A 141 -28.77 8.61 3.89
N ARG A 142 -28.30 8.28 5.10
CA ARG A 142 -28.81 8.87 6.35
C ARG A 142 -27.67 8.95 7.34
N ARG A 143 -27.54 10.11 7.96
CA ARG A 143 -26.67 10.35 9.11
C ARG A 143 -27.53 10.88 10.25
N SER A 144 -27.41 10.27 11.42
CA SER A 144 -28.06 10.77 12.63
C SER A 144 -27.38 12.06 13.10
N GLU A 145 -28.14 12.95 13.74
CA GLU A 145 -27.67 14.24 14.28
C GLU A 145 -27.52 14.23 15.80
N ASN A 146 -27.90 13.13 16.45
CA ASN A 146 -27.84 13.00 17.90
C ASN A 146 -26.39 12.79 18.40
N GLU A 147 -26.15 12.92 19.70
CA GLU A 147 -24.83 12.73 20.32
C GLU A 147 -24.62 11.32 20.92
N TYR A 148 -25.45 10.34 20.55
CA TYR A 148 -25.29 8.97 21.05
C TYR A 148 -24.19 8.20 20.31
N ASP A 149 -23.82 7.04 20.88
CA ASP A 149 -22.96 6.08 20.18
C ASP A 149 -23.58 5.65 18.84
N SER A 150 -22.76 5.40 17.83
CA SER A 150 -23.21 5.28 16.45
C SER A 150 -23.04 3.88 15.87
N ILE A 151 -24.15 3.33 15.40
CA ILE A 151 -24.17 2.13 14.57
C ILE A 151 -24.21 2.50 13.09
N ASN A 152 -23.40 1.80 12.28
CA ASN A 152 -23.37 1.95 10.84
C ASN A 152 -24.00 0.71 10.20
N ILE A 153 -24.99 0.93 9.32
CA ILE A 153 -25.73 -0.12 8.62
C ILE A 153 -25.63 0.10 7.12
N LEU A 154 -25.43 -0.97 6.37
CA LEU A 154 -25.48 -1.01 4.91
C LEU A 154 -26.87 -1.53 4.48
N SER A 155 -27.62 -0.70 3.75
CA SER A 155 -28.90 -1.04 3.13
C SER A 155 -28.65 -1.72 1.78
N HIS A 156 -29.12 -2.95 1.63
CA HIS A 156 -29.01 -3.70 0.37
C HIS A 156 -30.23 -4.58 0.14
N LYS A 157 -30.96 -4.34 -0.96
CA LYS A 157 -32.14 -5.11 -1.40
C LYS A 157 -33.11 -5.40 -0.23
N ASN A 158 -33.59 -4.38 0.45
CA ASN A 158 -34.57 -4.53 1.54
C ASN A 158 -34.02 -5.22 2.80
N HIS A 159 -32.70 -5.42 2.91
CA HIS A 159 -32.06 -5.96 4.10
C HIS A 159 -31.02 -4.97 4.66
N ALA A 160 -30.97 -4.88 5.98
CA ALA A 160 -29.92 -4.16 6.69
C ALA A 160 -28.72 -5.08 6.88
N LEU A 161 -27.50 -4.56 6.80
CA LEU A 161 -26.27 -5.30 7.08
C LEU A 161 -25.41 -4.48 8.05
N TYR A 162 -24.75 -5.11 9.00
CA TYR A 162 -23.93 -4.37 9.97
C TYR A 162 -22.57 -4.02 9.41
N ILE A 163 -22.16 -2.76 9.54
CA ILE A 163 -20.84 -2.29 9.14
C ILE A 163 -19.98 -2.23 10.40
N ASN A 164 -19.00 -3.12 10.51
CA ASN A 164 -18.07 -3.12 11.65
C ASN A 164 -16.93 -2.10 11.49
N ASN A 165 -16.61 -1.72 10.26
CA ASN A 165 -15.52 -0.81 9.93
C ASN A 165 -15.90 -0.04 8.65
N ILE A 166 -16.36 1.19 8.84
CA ILE A 166 -16.83 2.04 7.75
C ILE A 166 -15.69 2.48 6.84
N ASP A 167 -14.49 2.73 7.38
CA ASP A 167 -13.34 3.17 6.60
C ASP A 167 -12.89 2.09 5.62
N MET A 168 -12.85 0.83 6.08
CA MET A 168 -12.57 -0.30 5.20
C MET A 168 -13.67 -0.51 4.15
N LEU A 169 -14.94 -0.34 4.55
CA LEU A 169 -16.06 -0.47 3.61
C LEU A 169 -16.04 0.61 2.53
N GLN A 170 -15.71 1.86 2.90
CA GLN A 170 -15.53 2.99 1.99
C GLN A 170 -14.19 2.95 1.23
N ARG A 171 -13.38 1.90 1.42
CA ARG A 171 -12.03 1.77 0.84
C ARG A 171 -11.12 2.96 1.16
N LYS A 172 -11.30 3.59 2.33
CA LYS A 172 -10.42 4.62 2.90
C LYS A 172 -9.28 3.93 3.65
N TYR A 173 -8.31 3.38 2.91
CA TYR A 173 -7.16 2.72 3.54
C TYR A 173 -6.20 3.79 4.07
N GLN A 174 -6.32 4.18 5.34
CA GLN A 174 -5.48 5.22 5.93
C GLN A 174 -4.25 4.61 6.63
N TYR A 175 -3.07 5.14 6.33
CA TYR A 175 -1.83 4.73 7.01
C TYR A 175 -1.59 5.56 8.28
N LYS A 176 -1.40 4.88 9.42
CA LYS A 176 -1.28 5.50 10.76
C LYS A 176 -0.11 6.47 10.93
N LYS A 177 1.01 6.30 10.18
CA LYS A 177 2.21 7.14 10.35
C LYS A 177 2.29 8.35 9.42
N CYS A 178 1.53 8.39 8.32
CA CYS A 178 1.62 9.50 7.35
C CYS A 178 0.28 10.13 6.97
N ASN A 179 -0.81 9.70 7.60
CA ASN A 179 -2.16 10.22 7.38
C ASN A 179 -2.63 10.21 5.91
N THR A 180 -1.94 9.51 5.01
CA THR A 180 -2.36 9.37 3.62
C THR A 180 -3.45 8.31 3.51
N VAL A 181 -4.49 8.64 2.74
CA VAL A 181 -5.63 7.75 2.45
C VAL A 181 -5.44 7.13 1.07
N PHE A 182 -5.44 5.81 1.00
CA PHE A 182 -5.28 5.02 -0.21
C PHE A 182 -6.62 4.45 -0.67
N VAL A 183 -6.81 4.40 -1.99
CA VAL A 183 -8.04 3.90 -2.62
C VAL A 183 -8.13 2.36 -2.69
N SER A 184 -7.05 1.64 -2.36
CA SER A 184 -7.03 0.17 -2.34
C SER A 184 -6.04 -0.39 -1.32
N SER A 185 -6.27 -1.62 -0.85
CA SER A 185 -5.37 -2.32 0.06
C SER A 185 -4.01 -2.59 -0.58
N ASP A 186 -3.96 -2.85 -1.89
CA ASP A 186 -2.70 -3.08 -2.60
C ASP A 186 -1.85 -1.82 -2.64
N LYS A 187 -2.46 -0.65 -2.80
CA LYS A 187 -1.75 0.64 -2.73
C LYS A 187 -1.27 0.95 -1.32
N LEU A 188 -2.07 0.62 -0.29
CA LEU A 188 -1.60 0.70 1.10
C LEU A 188 -0.46 -0.28 1.36
N CYS A 189 -0.59 -1.54 0.91
CA CYS A 189 0.41 -2.60 1.05
C CYS A 189 1.72 -2.19 0.38
N ASN A 190 1.64 -1.70 -0.86
CA ASN A 190 2.76 -1.11 -1.58
C ASN A 190 3.31 0.10 -0.84
N HIS A 191 2.48 0.98 -0.27
CA HIS A 191 2.99 2.11 0.52
C HIS A 191 3.67 1.69 1.82
N THR A 192 3.19 0.64 2.50
CA THR A 192 3.83 0.07 3.68
C THR A 192 5.11 -0.68 3.35
N ASN A 193 5.19 -1.30 2.16
CA ASN A 193 6.35 -2.07 1.71
C ASN A 193 7.40 -1.18 1.01
N ASN A 194 6.99 -0.07 0.39
CA ASN A 194 7.85 0.84 -0.38
C ASN A 194 8.32 2.05 0.44
N ARG A 195 8.26 1.96 1.78
CA ARG A 195 8.83 2.97 2.68
C ARG A 195 10.21 2.57 3.22
N ASP A 196 10.93 1.70 2.52
CA ASP A 196 12.38 1.82 2.53
C ASP A 196 12.70 3.13 1.79
N ASP A 197 13.40 4.04 2.45
CA ASP A 197 13.84 5.32 1.86
C ASP A 197 14.54 5.03 0.52
N PRO A 198 14.19 5.70 -0.60
CA PRO A 198 14.88 5.51 -1.87
C PRO A 198 16.40 5.57 -1.74
N GLU A 199 16.92 6.43 -0.86
CA GLU A 199 18.35 6.50 -0.55
C GLU A 199 18.85 5.23 0.17
N GLU A 200 18.11 4.72 1.14
CA GLU A 200 18.42 3.48 1.88
C GLU A 200 18.35 2.24 0.99
N LEU A 201 17.36 2.15 0.09
CA LEU A 201 17.25 1.09 -0.91
C LEU A 201 18.43 1.12 -1.89
N LEU A 202 18.80 2.30 -2.36
CA LEU A 202 19.94 2.47 -3.25
C LEU A 202 21.23 2.13 -2.52
N GLN A 203 21.39 2.51 -1.24
CA GLN A 203 22.53 2.11 -0.42
C GLN A 203 22.62 0.58 -0.29
N TYR A 204 21.51 -0.09 0.04
CA TYR A 204 21.48 -1.55 0.12
C TYR A 204 21.80 -2.21 -1.23
N MET A 205 21.25 -1.69 -2.32
CA MET A 205 21.56 -2.12 -3.68
C MET A 205 23.07 -2.01 -3.97
N PHE A 206 23.71 -0.87 -3.67
CA PHE A 206 25.14 -0.68 -3.90
C PHE A 206 26.00 -1.56 -3.01
N GLN A 207 25.63 -1.76 -1.75
CA GLN A 207 26.31 -2.71 -0.85
C GLN A 207 26.24 -4.13 -1.41
N TYR A 208 25.08 -4.54 -1.90
CA TYR A 208 24.91 -5.86 -2.53
C TYR A 208 25.72 -5.98 -3.82
N ILE A 209 25.68 -4.97 -4.70
CA ILE A 209 26.47 -4.94 -5.93
C ILE A 209 27.97 -5.01 -5.62
N ALA A 210 28.46 -4.31 -4.59
CA ALA A 210 29.86 -4.38 -4.18
C ALA A 210 30.25 -5.79 -3.71
N ALA A 211 29.41 -6.42 -2.87
CA ALA A 211 29.65 -7.77 -2.37
C ALA A 211 29.63 -8.83 -3.48
N VAL A 212 28.69 -8.73 -4.42
CA VAL A 212 28.62 -9.60 -5.60
C VAL A 212 29.76 -9.30 -6.57
N GLY A 213 30.08 -8.02 -6.75
CA GLY A 213 31.15 -7.56 -7.62
C GLY A 213 32.50 -8.13 -7.22
N GLU A 214 32.81 -8.15 -5.92
CA GLU A 214 34.05 -8.78 -5.45
C GLU A 214 34.09 -10.29 -5.77
N LYS A 215 32.95 -11.01 -5.66
CA LYS A 215 32.87 -12.43 -6.04
C LYS A 215 33.10 -12.62 -7.54
N ILE A 216 32.50 -11.77 -8.37
CA ILE A 216 32.68 -11.78 -9.83
C ILE A 216 34.13 -11.47 -10.19
N GLN A 217 34.74 -10.47 -9.58
CA GLN A 217 36.14 -10.11 -9.81
C GLN A 217 37.07 -11.27 -9.45
N ARG A 218 36.88 -11.92 -8.28
CA ARG A 218 37.64 -13.11 -7.90
C ARG A 218 37.52 -14.22 -8.94
N TYR A 219 36.30 -14.50 -9.40
CA TYR A 219 36.06 -15.50 -10.43
C TYR A 219 36.72 -15.14 -11.77
N ASN A 220 36.61 -13.88 -12.21
CA ASN A 220 37.20 -13.41 -13.45
C ASN A 220 38.73 -13.45 -13.40
N VAL A 221 39.35 -12.99 -12.31
CA VAL A 221 40.81 -13.03 -12.14
C VAL A 221 41.30 -14.47 -12.16
N SER A 222 40.64 -15.37 -11.44
CA SER A 222 40.97 -16.80 -11.47
C SER A 222 40.82 -17.41 -12.87
N LYS A 223 39.69 -17.14 -13.55
CA LYS A 223 39.41 -17.63 -14.91
C LYS A 223 40.44 -17.12 -15.95
N TYR A 224 40.85 -15.86 -15.84
CA TYR A 224 41.76 -15.23 -16.80
C TYR A 224 43.21 -15.16 -16.30
N GLU A 225 43.55 -15.82 -15.21
CA GLU A 225 44.88 -15.72 -14.57
C GLU A 225 46.02 -16.08 -15.55
N SER A 226 45.87 -17.17 -16.30
CA SER A 226 46.86 -17.60 -17.29
C SER A 226 47.11 -16.54 -18.36
N LEU A 227 46.04 -15.89 -18.84
CA LEU A 227 46.14 -14.80 -19.82
C LEU A 227 46.81 -13.57 -19.20
N LEU A 228 46.40 -13.19 -17.99
CA LEU A 228 46.97 -12.06 -17.26
C LEU A 228 48.48 -12.25 -17.05
N ARG A 229 48.90 -13.45 -16.64
CA ARG A 229 50.31 -13.83 -16.47
C ARG A 229 51.09 -13.77 -17.79
N LYS A 230 50.52 -14.25 -18.90
CA LYS A 230 51.15 -14.14 -20.23
C LYS A 230 51.35 -12.69 -20.66
N ILE A 231 50.36 -11.83 -20.44
CA ILE A 231 50.44 -10.40 -20.74
C ILE A 231 51.51 -9.72 -19.89
N ILE A 232 51.58 -10.05 -18.59
CA ILE A 232 52.61 -9.56 -17.68
C ILE A 232 54.00 -9.98 -18.17
N ASN A 233 54.18 -11.22 -18.62
CA ASN A 233 55.50 -11.67 -19.10
C ASN A 233 55.90 -11.01 -20.44
N ALA A 234 54.97 -10.84 -21.37
CA ALA A 234 55.25 -10.21 -22.65
C ALA A 234 55.50 -8.69 -22.51
N HIS A 235 54.58 -7.99 -21.86
CA HIS A 235 54.55 -6.52 -21.85
C HIS A 235 55.03 -5.90 -20.54
N GLY A 236 55.20 -6.72 -19.48
CA GLY A 236 55.49 -6.26 -18.13
C GLY A 236 54.32 -5.52 -17.50
N LEU A 237 54.43 -5.22 -16.22
CA LEU A 237 53.56 -4.27 -15.52
C LEU A 237 53.97 -2.81 -15.77
N THR A 238 54.56 -2.55 -16.93
CA THR A 238 55.10 -1.23 -17.29
C THR A 238 54.01 -0.18 -17.16
N ARG A 239 54.23 0.83 -16.32
CA ARG A 239 53.27 1.93 -16.06
C ARG A 239 51.98 1.48 -15.36
N MET A 240 52.04 0.44 -14.53
CA MET A 240 51.05 0.22 -13.46
C MET A 240 51.57 0.84 -12.15
N VAL A 241 50.67 1.30 -11.28
CA VAL A 241 51.05 1.72 -9.93
C VAL A 241 50.98 0.49 -9.03
N ILE A 242 52.12 0.02 -8.58
CA ILE A 242 52.23 -1.04 -7.57
C ILE A 242 52.56 -0.33 -6.25
N PRO A 243 51.78 -0.53 -5.17
CA PRO A 243 52.08 0.05 -3.86
C PRO A 243 53.52 -0.29 -3.43
N ASP A 244 54.24 0.70 -2.89
CA ASP A 244 55.55 0.52 -2.24
C ASP A 244 56.69 -0.02 -3.15
N VAL A 245 56.52 0.08 -4.48
CA VAL A 245 57.46 -0.48 -5.47
C VAL A 245 57.89 0.58 -6.49
N GLN A 246 59.13 0.47 -6.99
CA GLN A 246 59.73 1.48 -7.90
C GLN A 246 59.00 1.57 -9.25
N ILE A 247 58.48 2.75 -9.57
CA ILE A 247 57.62 3.07 -10.74
C ILE A 247 58.30 2.80 -12.11
N ARG A 248 59.63 2.65 -12.17
CA ARG A 248 60.41 2.58 -13.43
C ARG A 248 60.96 1.19 -13.78
N LYS A 249 60.72 0.16 -12.96
CA LYS A 249 61.18 -1.20 -13.24
C LYS A 249 60.08 -2.01 -13.93
N LYS A 250 60.46 -2.82 -14.91
CA LYS A 250 59.55 -3.78 -15.56
C LYS A 250 59.48 -5.04 -14.69
N TYR A 251 58.32 -5.30 -14.11
CA TYR A 251 58.07 -6.50 -13.31
C TYR A 251 57.42 -7.60 -14.14
N ASN A 252 57.82 -8.85 -13.89
CA ASN A 252 57.31 -10.06 -14.55
C ASN A 252 56.57 -10.96 -13.55
N THR A 253 56.13 -12.15 -13.97
CA THR A 253 55.41 -13.05 -13.06
C THR A 253 56.28 -13.65 -11.96
N ALA A 254 57.59 -13.79 -12.16
CA ALA A 254 58.49 -14.30 -11.13
C ALA A 254 58.64 -13.30 -9.97
N ASP A 255 58.65 -12.00 -10.26
CA ASP A 255 58.63 -10.95 -9.23
C ASP A 255 57.35 -11.02 -8.39
N ILE A 256 56.20 -11.23 -9.05
CA ILE A 256 54.90 -11.36 -8.37
C ILE A 256 54.86 -12.61 -7.49
N ASP A 257 55.33 -13.75 -8.00
CA ASP A 257 55.35 -14.98 -7.23
C ASP A 257 56.33 -14.88 -6.04
N ALA A 258 57.42 -14.11 -6.17
CA ALA A 258 58.31 -13.79 -5.05
C ALA A 258 57.62 -12.93 -3.98
N TRP A 259 56.86 -11.90 -4.37
CA TRP A 259 56.10 -11.07 -3.43
C TRP A 259 54.99 -11.85 -2.71
N ILE A 260 54.30 -12.75 -3.42
CA ILE A 260 53.30 -13.63 -2.80
C ILE A 260 53.96 -14.58 -1.78
N LYS A 261 55.14 -15.13 -2.11
CA LYS A 261 55.89 -15.98 -1.18
C LYS A 261 56.44 -15.21 0.02
N ALA A 262 56.84 -13.95 -0.18
CA ALA A 262 57.31 -13.05 0.88
C ALA A 262 56.19 -12.58 1.81
N GLY A 263 54.92 -12.74 1.40
CA GLY A 263 53.75 -12.31 2.17
C GLY A 263 53.30 -10.88 1.90
N ASP A 264 53.90 -10.18 0.92
CA ASP A 264 53.49 -8.82 0.52
C ASP A 264 52.08 -8.81 -0.08
N PHE A 265 51.69 -9.93 -0.73
CA PHE A 265 50.35 -10.18 -1.25
C PHE A 265 49.86 -11.58 -0.85
N ALA A 266 48.60 -11.69 -0.46
CA ALA A 266 48.05 -12.97 -0.02
C ALA A 266 47.92 -14.00 -1.17
N ASN A 267 47.63 -13.52 -2.38
CA ASN A 267 47.51 -14.33 -3.60
C ASN A 267 47.50 -13.42 -4.84
N PHE A 268 47.42 -14.00 -6.03
CA PHE A 268 47.39 -13.24 -7.28
C PHE A 268 46.19 -12.29 -7.39
N PHE A 269 45.05 -12.62 -6.78
CA PHE A 269 43.89 -11.72 -6.73
C PHE A 269 44.15 -10.50 -5.84
N ASP A 270 44.75 -10.69 -4.66
CA ASP A 270 45.12 -9.57 -3.77
C ASP A 270 46.12 -8.61 -4.46
N PHE A 271 47.10 -9.18 -5.16
CA PHE A 271 47.99 -8.42 -6.04
C PHE A 271 47.20 -7.64 -7.12
N HIS A 272 46.32 -8.32 -7.86
CA HIS A 272 45.51 -7.70 -8.91
C HIS A 272 44.62 -6.56 -8.39
N LYS A 273 44.02 -6.73 -7.20
CA LYS A 273 43.12 -5.75 -6.57
C LYS A 273 43.86 -4.48 -6.17
N LYS A 274 45.10 -4.61 -5.66
CA LYS A 274 45.94 -3.50 -5.19
C LYS A 274 46.64 -2.70 -6.30
N LEU A 275 46.60 -3.18 -7.55
CA LEU A 275 47.15 -2.45 -8.69
C LEU A 275 46.36 -1.17 -9.00
N GLY A 276 47.05 -0.03 -8.97
CA GLY A 276 46.51 1.26 -9.39
C GLY A 276 46.65 1.52 -10.89
N TYR A 277 45.76 2.35 -11.42
CA TYR A 277 45.76 2.78 -12.82
C TYR A 277 46.69 3.98 -13.05
N CYS A 278 47.49 3.98 -14.12
CA CYS A 278 48.20 5.18 -14.59
C CYS A 278 47.41 5.94 -15.67
N LYS A 279 47.80 7.21 -15.92
CA LYS A 279 47.18 8.09 -16.94
C LYS A 279 47.22 7.55 -18.38
N GLN A 280 48.18 6.68 -18.71
CA GLN A 280 48.24 5.99 -20.01
C GLN A 280 47.87 4.52 -19.87
N ARG A 281 46.95 4.03 -20.69
CA ARG A 281 46.42 2.66 -20.62
C ARG A 281 47.41 1.65 -21.23
N SER A 282 48.05 0.84 -20.38
CA SER A 282 48.71 -0.40 -20.83
C SER A 282 47.68 -1.47 -21.18
N ASP A 283 48.08 -2.51 -21.91
CA ASP A 283 47.15 -3.59 -22.30
C ASP A 283 46.63 -4.37 -21.09
N TYR A 284 47.48 -4.56 -20.07
CA TYR A 284 47.03 -5.05 -18.76
C TYR A 284 45.99 -4.12 -18.14
N GLY A 285 46.19 -2.80 -18.23
CA GLY A 285 45.26 -1.80 -17.69
C GLY A 285 43.90 -1.80 -18.36
N LYS A 286 43.86 -1.97 -19.69
CA LYS A 286 42.61 -2.13 -20.45
C LYS A 286 41.86 -3.38 -20.00
N LEU A 287 42.57 -4.50 -19.84
CA LEU A 287 41.96 -5.76 -19.43
C LEU A 287 41.50 -5.70 -17.97
N LYS A 288 42.31 -5.12 -17.07
CA LYS A 288 41.96 -4.89 -15.67
C LYS A 288 40.69 -4.04 -15.55
N GLN A 289 40.56 -2.98 -16.34
CA GLN A 289 39.33 -2.18 -16.36
C GLN A 289 38.09 -3.02 -16.68
N THR A 290 38.19 -3.92 -17.65
CA THR A 290 37.08 -4.81 -18.05
C THR A 290 36.79 -5.89 -17.00
N ILE A 291 37.82 -6.40 -16.32
CA ILE A 291 37.70 -7.43 -15.29
C ILE A 291 37.14 -6.87 -13.98
N ASP A 292 37.54 -5.64 -13.62
CA ASP A 292 37.14 -4.96 -12.39
C ASP A 292 35.71 -4.40 -12.48
N GLN A 293 35.28 -3.93 -13.65
CA GLN A 293 33.96 -3.30 -13.80
C GLN A 293 32.84 -4.33 -13.89
N VAL A 294 31.81 -4.15 -13.06
CA VAL A 294 30.60 -4.97 -13.06
C VAL A 294 29.50 -4.26 -13.87
N PRO A 295 29.09 -4.80 -15.02
CA PRO A 295 27.93 -4.28 -15.74
C PRO A 295 26.64 -4.65 -15.02
N VAL A 296 25.83 -3.65 -14.68
CA VAL A 296 24.51 -3.82 -14.08
C VAL A 296 23.49 -3.65 -15.20
N LEU A 297 22.86 -4.74 -15.62
CA LEU A 297 21.84 -4.75 -16.68
C LEU A 297 20.41 -4.63 -16.14
N GLY A 298 20.23 -4.97 -14.87
CA GLY A 298 18.97 -4.96 -14.14
C GLY A 298 19.26 -5.22 -12.66
N PHE A 299 18.31 -4.87 -11.79
CA PHE A 299 18.38 -5.20 -10.37
C PHE A 299 17.11 -5.97 -9.99
N ASN A 300 17.27 -7.08 -9.29
CA ASN A 300 16.18 -7.98 -8.91
C ASN A 300 15.27 -8.41 -10.09
N SER A 301 15.88 -8.77 -11.23
CA SER A 301 15.19 -9.12 -12.49
C SER A 301 14.32 -8.02 -13.10
N GLY A 302 14.33 -6.81 -12.52
CA GLY A 302 13.68 -5.63 -13.06
C GLY A 302 14.62 -4.81 -13.95
N ARG A 303 14.04 -4.18 -14.98
CA ARG A 303 14.68 -3.05 -15.67
C ARG A 303 14.52 -1.82 -14.79
N TYR A 304 15.62 -1.13 -14.52
CA TYR A 304 15.58 0.14 -13.81
C TYR A 304 15.57 1.29 -14.83
N ASP A 305 14.72 2.29 -14.61
CA ASP A 305 14.72 3.53 -15.39
C ASP A 305 15.67 4.52 -14.70
N ILE A 306 16.82 4.79 -15.34
CA ILE A 306 17.82 5.72 -14.78
C ILE A 306 17.21 7.09 -14.53
N ASN A 307 16.25 7.54 -15.36
CA ASN A 307 15.63 8.86 -15.20
C ASN A 307 14.78 8.93 -13.94
N PHE A 308 14.12 7.83 -13.58
CA PHE A 308 13.27 7.76 -12.39
C PHE A 308 14.10 7.85 -11.09
N ILE A 309 15.22 7.13 -11.02
CA ILE A 309 16.07 7.07 -9.81
C ILE A 309 17.18 8.12 -9.80
N LYS A 310 17.29 8.94 -10.85
CA LYS A 310 18.45 9.80 -11.12
C LYS A 310 18.83 10.69 -9.94
N LYS A 311 17.84 11.34 -9.33
CA LYS A 311 18.06 12.32 -8.25
C LYS A 311 18.69 11.64 -7.04
N ASP A 312 18.08 10.57 -6.57
CA ASP A 312 18.52 9.84 -5.37
C ASP A 312 19.82 9.06 -5.64
N LEU A 313 20.00 8.59 -6.89
CA LEU A 313 21.24 7.96 -7.36
C LEU A 313 22.46 8.89 -7.20
N PHE A 314 22.34 10.17 -7.58
CA PHE A 314 23.43 11.13 -7.42
C PHE A 314 23.69 11.49 -5.96
N VAL A 315 22.67 11.44 -5.10
CA VAL A 315 22.83 11.64 -3.65
C VAL A 315 23.64 10.49 -3.05
N VAL A 316 23.33 9.24 -3.39
CA VAL A 316 23.99 8.05 -2.84
C VAL A 316 25.38 7.81 -3.41
N ILE A 317 25.57 7.93 -4.73
CA ILE A 317 26.88 7.71 -5.36
C ILE A 317 27.82 8.90 -5.09
N GLY A 318 27.28 10.12 -5.05
CA GLY A 318 28.07 11.35 -5.07
C GLY A 318 28.68 11.62 -6.45
N THR A 319 28.60 12.87 -6.90
CA THR A 319 29.05 13.28 -8.25
C THR A 319 30.55 13.07 -8.49
N ALA A 320 31.36 13.08 -7.44
CA ALA A 320 32.81 12.87 -7.50
C ALA A 320 33.23 11.44 -7.87
N ASN A 321 32.36 10.45 -7.64
CA ASN A 321 32.67 9.02 -7.86
C ASN A 321 32.34 8.55 -9.29
N ILE A 322 31.76 9.43 -10.11
CA ILE A 322 31.36 9.12 -11.48
C ILE A 322 32.53 9.38 -12.42
N LYS A 323 33.03 8.32 -13.06
CA LYS A 323 34.17 8.38 -14.00
C LYS A 323 33.75 8.78 -15.41
N SER A 324 32.57 8.36 -15.84
CA SER A 324 32.04 8.71 -17.17
C SER A 324 30.54 8.52 -17.23
N ALA A 325 29.84 9.44 -17.87
CA ALA A 325 28.47 9.25 -18.35
C ALA A 325 28.47 9.44 -19.87
N ILE A 326 27.95 8.45 -20.61
CA ILE A 326 27.79 8.55 -22.06
C ILE A 326 26.32 8.39 -22.41
N LYS A 327 25.81 9.34 -23.20
CA LYS A 327 24.49 9.28 -23.81
C LYS A 327 24.68 9.07 -25.31
N ASN A 328 24.39 7.87 -25.78
CA ASN A 328 24.28 7.55 -27.20
C ASN A 328 22.81 7.50 -27.61
N PRO A 329 22.48 7.61 -28.92
CA PRO A 329 21.10 7.47 -29.39
C PRO A 329 20.45 6.13 -29.04
N SER A 330 21.26 5.08 -28.86
CA SER A 330 20.78 3.71 -28.62
C SER A 330 20.90 3.23 -27.16
N TYR A 331 21.62 3.96 -26.29
CA TYR A 331 21.76 3.59 -24.88
C TYR A 331 22.37 4.74 -24.05
N MET A 332 22.10 4.74 -22.75
CA MET A 332 22.74 5.60 -21.77
C MET A 332 23.47 4.74 -20.73
N TYR A 333 24.64 5.18 -20.27
CA TYR A 333 25.25 4.54 -19.11
C TYR A 333 25.96 5.51 -18.18
N ILE A 334 25.98 5.15 -16.90
CA ILE A 334 26.73 5.80 -15.84
C ILE A 334 27.76 4.79 -15.34
N ALA A 335 29.04 5.18 -15.30
CA ALA A 335 30.12 4.33 -14.80
C ALA A 335 30.89 4.98 -13.66
N THR A 336 31.16 4.18 -12.64
CA THR A 336 32.11 4.44 -11.56
C THR A 336 33.40 3.65 -11.79
N SER A 337 34.30 3.60 -10.81
CA SER A 337 35.45 2.69 -10.81
C SER A 337 35.06 1.23 -10.93
N GLU A 338 33.95 0.85 -10.30
CA GLU A 338 33.61 -0.55 -10.01
C GLU A 338 32.33 -1.00 -10.71
N VAL A 339 31.42 -0.07 -11.01
CA VAL A 339 30.09 -0.38 -11.51
C VAL A 339 29.83 0.35 -12.82
N LYS A 340 29.18 -0.33 -13.76
CA LYS A 340 28.66 0.27 -14.98
C LYS A 340 27.16 0.01 -15.08
N MET A 341 26.36 1.03 -14.80
CA MET A 341 24.90 0.97 -14.95
C MET A 341 24.53 1.23 -16.40
N LEU A 342 23.98 0.21 -17.07
CA LEU A 342 23.58 0.24 -18.46
C LEU A 342 22.05 0.40 -18.56
N ASP A 343 21.60 1.49 -19.17
CA ASP A 343 20.21 1.68 -19.59
C ASP A 343 20.12 1.54 -21.11
N ILE A 344 19.42 0.50 -21.56
CA ILE A 344 19.24 0.17 -22.98
C ILE A 344 18.04 0.96 -23.57
N SER A 345 17.27 1.65 -22.73
CA SER A 345 16.10 2.43 -23.15
C SER A 345 16.50 3.86 -23.51
N ASN A 346 16.25 4.25 -24.76
CA ASN A 346 16.03 5.64 -25.14
C ASN A 346 14.61 5.76 -25.67
#